data_AF-A0A942PN74-F1
#
_entry.id   AF-A0A942PN74-F1
#
_cell.length_a   1.000
_cell.length_b   1.000
_cell.length_c   1.000
_cell.angle_alpha   90.00
_cell.angle_beta   90.00
_cell.angle_gamma   90.00
#
_symmetry.space_group_name_H-M   'P 1'
#
loop_
_entity.id
_entity.type
_entity.pdbx_description
1 polymer ?
#
loop_
_entity_poly.entity_id
_entity_poly.type
_entity_poly.pdbx_seq_one_letter_code
_entity_poly.pdbx_strand_id
1 'polypeptide(L)'
;MTVLVDTKKFENYLDQIQTYAIRLNKEEGALEELLRYIEEQQVEWTEDPSYQEFFKGEYAFFKQEFDLALKHYLQARAIPLFQFFCYRASAFVSKSIGNQEKAISFSRKALKFFPNDYSLLNLLKELLPSDSHRESVQEIQQKLQTLENGDSSASLLSSTNDLAIPLGERRAHELHYIFESHSDTSEDLFLDEEEKPVRSFVISEGDVSSFSKTSSQKETPNLQGEEPLRLQIQNYYDLQAKSLNEYKNLLSRRKQLEDGCLVLLSGNTPPPFPFLDTPHSQTYGSYLRWNEKGIAINPGVHFLHHFHEQGLHIRDIDYVIVTQDRPLCYAGIKQIYDLAYKVNRLDTEPKIIHYYLNQKAYQELSLILKPHFKQERNTVHSLELFVDSTDMEKIELNEDIVLHYFPVAKDKTSQTLGIRLDLRLLEAPYSEIKCGYYSGGAWSPSLGNFLKNCDVIIAGLGNTSPHDYGKHRYNENSLGYFGCMTLLDEARPSLFLFTELDGTQGDIRLEIAKKMRAECKNQTVILPADCNLAVHLKKRQIQCSLSKKWVDPQEIHVVKASMPFGKLSYISNRHFL
;
A
#
# COMPACT_ATOMS: atom_id res chain seq x y z
N MET A 1 14.44 -14.36 7.59
CA MET A 1 13.88 -14.34 8.95
C MET A 1 13.90 -12.89 9.38
N THR A 2 12.75 -12.24 9.53
CA THR A 2 12.68 -10.94 10.21
C THR A 2 12.86 -11.21 11.69
N VAL A 3 14.00 -10.79 12.24
CA VAL A 3 14.23 -10.82 13.69
C VAL A 3 13.17 -9.92 14.30
N LEU A 4 12.24 -10.50 15.06
CA LEU A 4 11.29 -9.74 15.87
C LEU A 4 12.11 -9.01 16.93
N VAL A 5 12.16 -7.68 16.83
CA VAL A 5 12.77 -6.83 17.85
C VAL A 5 12.06 -7.10 19.18
N ASP A 6 12.79 -7.45 20.23
CA ASP A 6 12.26 -7.49 21.58
C ASP A 6 11.98 -6.06 22.04
N THR A 7 10.79 -5.57 21.73
CA THR A 7 10.36 -4.19 22.01
C THR A 7 10.53 -3.89 23.49
N LYS A 8 10.11 -4.81 24.38
CA LYS A 8 10.20 -4.69 25.83
C LYS A 8 11.64 -4.49 26.32
N LYS A 9 12.60 -5.20 25.71
CA LYS A 9 14.03 -5.01 26.02
C LYS A 9 14.49 -3.59 25.68
N PHE A 10 14.03 -3.03 24.56
CA PHE A 10 14.35 -1.66 24.17
C PHE A 10 13.63 -0.60 25.04
N GLU A 11 12.39 -0.85 25.47
CA GLU A 11 11.69 0.05 26.40
C GLU A 11 12.48 0.18 27.71
N ASN A 12 12.92 -0.95 28.26
CA ASN A 12 13.76 -0.99 29.44
C ASN A 12 15.06 -0.19 29.24
N TYR A 13 15.67 -0.26 28.05
CA TYR A 13 16.85 0.55 27.73
C TYR A 13 16.55 2.04 27.81
N LEU A 14 15.49 2.51 27.16
CA LEU A 14 15.13 3.94 27.16
C LEU A 14 14.82 4.46 28.56
N ASP A 15 14.11 3.68 29.39
CA ASP A 15 13.80 4.04 30.77
C ASP A 15 15.07 4.19 31.63
N GLN A 16 16.05 3.31 31.42
CA GLN A 16 17.34 3.40 32.11
C GLN A 16 18.14 4.61 31.62
N ILE A 17 18.22 4.85 30.31
CA ILE A 17 18.89 6.05 29.76
C ILE A 17 18.29 7.33 30.33
N GLN A 18 16.96 7.41 30.42
CA GLN A 18 16.28 8.56 31.02
C GLN A 18 16.65 8.74 32.49
N THR A 19 16.68 7.64 33.25
CA THR A 19 17.06 7.64 34.67
C THR A 19 18.49 8.16 34.86
N TYR A 20 19.44 7.68 34.05
CA TYR A 20 20.81 8.17 34.06
C TYR A 20 20.90 9.63 33.65
N ALA A 21 20.18 10.05 32.61
CA ALA A 21 20.23 11.41 32.11
C ALA A 21 19.72 12.44 33.14
N ILE A 22 18.70 12.09 33.94
CA ILE A 22 18.24 12.91 35.07
C ILE A 22 19.34 13.06 36.14
N ARG A 23 20.17 12.01 36.34
CA ARG A 23 21.29 12.00 37.29
C ARG A 23 22.52 12.76 36.80
N LEU A 24 22.73 12.87 35.48
CA LEU A 24 23.88 13.59 34.90
C LEU A 24 24.04 15.02 35.43
N ASN A 25 22.92 15.70 35.70
CA ASN A 25 22.93 17.07 36.21
C ASN A 25 23.08 17.17 37.74
N LYS A 26 23.12 16.05 38.46
CA LYS A 26 23.03 15.99 39.94
C LYS A 26 24.17 15.25 40.60
N GLU A 27 24.82 14.31 39.92
CA GLU A 27 25.78 13.39 40.50
C GLU A 27 27.09 13.36 39.71
N GLU A 28 28.22 13.56 40.39
CA GLU A 28 29.55 13.28 39.81
C GLU A 28 29.71 11.77 39.62
N GLY A 29 30.07 11.32 38.41
CA GLY A 29 30.22 9.89 38.07
C GLY A 29 29.05 9.28 37.27
N ALA A 30 27.93 10.00 37.14
CA ALA A 30 26.75 9.49 36.42
C ALA A 30 27.00 9.31 34.91
N LEU A 31 27.92 10.09 34.34
CA LEU A 31 28.30 9.99 32.93
C LEU A 31 29.06 8.69 32.65
N GLU A 32 30.02 8.33 33.49
CA GLU A 32 30.76 7.08 33.36
C GLU A 32 29.85 5.86 33.51
N GLU A 33 28.89 5.89 34.44
CA GLU A 33 27.90 4.82 34.59
C GLU A 33 27.01 4.68 33.35
N LEU A 34 26.53 5.80 32.79
CA LEU A 34 25.72 5.82 31.58
C LEU A 34 26.47 5.26 30.37
N LEU A 35 27.71 5.70 30.16
CA LEU A 35 28.53 5.23 29.04
C LEU A 35 28.82 3.74 29.15
N ARG A 36 29.09 3.23 30.36
CA ARG A 36 29.26 1.79 30.60
C ARG A 36 27.97 1.02 30.30
N TYR A 37 26.81 1.56 30.71
CA TYR A 37 25.52 0.93 30.42
C TYR A 37 25.25 0.84 28.91
N ILE A 38 25.56 1.88 28.15
CA ILE A 38 25.43 1.87 26.68
C ILE A 38 26.36 0.81 26.05
N GLU A 39 27.60 0.70 26.52
CA GLU A 39 28.55 -0.32 26.05
C GLU A 39 28.08 -1.76 26.35
N GLU A 40 27.55 -2.00 27.55
CA GLU A 40 26.97 -3.30 27.94
C GLU A 40 25.78 -3.67 27.04
N GLN A 41 24.89 -2.72 26.77
CA GLN A 41 23.76 -2.92 25.87
C GLN A 41 24.21 -3.12 24.43
N GLN A 42 25.24 -2.43 23.97
CA GLN A 42 25.80 -2.67 22.64
C GLN A 42 26.25 -4.13 22.46
N VAL A 43 26.88 -4.73 23.48
CA VAL A 43 27.30 -6.14 23.46
C VAL A 43 26.09 -7.08 23.45
N GLU A 44 25.07 -6.77 24.23
CA GLU A 44 23.85 -7.58 24.36
C GLU A 44 22.96 -7.60 23.10
N TRP A 45 23.18 -6.66 22.17
CA TRP A 45 22.43 -6.51 20.92
C TRP A 45 23.26 -6.87 19.66
N THR A 46 24.41 -7.53 19.82
CA THR A 46 25.42 -7.79 18.76
C THR A 46 25.00 -8.69 17.60
N GLU A 47 23.79 -9.26 17.61
CA GLU A 47 23.33 -10.16 16.54
C GLU A 47 23.05 -9.44 15.20
N ASP A 48 22.81 -8.12 15.21
CA ASP A 48 22.61 -7.31 13.99
C ASP A 48 23.57 -6.09 13.98
N PRO A 49 24.45 -5.98 12.95
CA PRO A 49 25.39 -4.87 12.80
C PRO A 49 24.73 -3.49 12.80
N SER A 50 23.45 -3.41 12.47
CA SER A 50 22.71 -2.15 12.35
C SER A 50 22.48 -1.50 13.73
N TYR A 51 22.16 -2.29 14.77
CA TYR A 51 22.03 -1.77 16.14
C TYR A 51 23.35 -1.28 16.72
N GLN A 52 24.46 -1.88 16.29
CA GLN A 52 25.78 -1.45 16.71
C GLN A 52 26.03 0.02 16.39
N GLU A 53 25.57 0.49 15.23
CA GLU A 53 25.68 1.90 14.83
C GLU A 53 24.77 2.81 15.65
N PHE A 54 23.58 2.36 16.06
CA PHE A 54 22.72 3.13 16.95
C PHE A 54 23.40 3.40 18.31
N PHE A 55 23.91 2.36 18.97
CA PHE A 55 24.57 2.50 20.28
C PHE A 55 25.89 3.29 20.20
N LYS A 56 26.64 3.20 19.10
CA LYS A 56 27.78 4.10 18.84
C LYS A 56 27.34 5.56 18.75
N GLY A 57 26.19 5.81 18.14
CA GLY A 57 25.56 7.14 18.08
C GLY A 57 25.23 7.68 19.46
N GLU A 58 24.54 6.89 20.29
CA GLU A 58 24.21 7.24 21.68
C GLU A 58 25.46 7.54 22.51
N TYR A 59 26.46 6.67 22.41
CA TYR A 59 27.72 6.82 23.13
C TYR A 59 28.45 8.13 22.75
N ALA A 60 28.56 8.40 21.43
CA ALA A 60 29.16 9.63 20.94
C ALA A 60 28.34 10.87 21.34
N PHE A 61 27.01 10.77 21.37
CA PHE A 61 26.12 11.85 21.79
C PHE A 61 26.38 12.27 23.23
N PHE A 62 26.41 11.33 24.17
CA PHE A 62 26.67 11.63 25.59
C PHE A 62 28.11 12.09 25.86
N LYS A 63 29.07 11.71 25.00
CA LYS A 63 30.42 12.28 24.99
C LYS A 63 30.52 13.67 24.35
N GLN A 64 29.40 14.22 23.85
CA GLN A 64 29.35 15.49 23.12
C GLN A 64 30.14 15.49 21.80
N GLU A 65 30.41 14.30 21.25
CA GLU A 65 31.06 14.10 19.95
C GLU A 65 29.99 14.12 18.84
N PHE A 66 29.31 15.26 18.68
CA PHE A 66 28.09 15.39 17.89
C PHE A 66 28.25 15.01 16.40
N ASP A 67 29.37 15.34 15.76
CA ASP A 67 29.62 14.96 14.36
C ASP A 67 29.68 13.44 14.18
N LEU A 68 30.31 12.76 15.14
CA LEU A 68 30.43 11.30 15.14
C LEU A 68 29.07 10.66 15.45
N ALA A 69 28.33 11.22 16.40
CA ALA A 69 26.97 10.79 16.73
C ALA A 69 26.05 10.87 15.50
N LEU A 70 26.06 11.99 14.77
CA LEU A 70 25.24 12.17 13.57
C LEU A 70 25.54 11.12 12.50
N LYS A 71 26.83 10.85 12.25
CA LYS A 71 27.26 9.84 11.29
C LYS A 71 26.67 8.47 11.62
N HIS A 72 26.75 8.08 12.89
CA HIS A 72 26.26 6.80 13.39
C HIS A 72 24.73 6.70 13.32
N TYR A 73 23.98 7.72 13.74
CA TYR A 73 22.51 7.72 13.61
C TYR A 73 22.03 7.65 12.16
N LEU A 74 22.73 8.31 11.22
CA LEU A 74 22.40 8.22 9.80
C LEU A 74 22.67 6.83 9.20
N GLN A 75 23.63 6.08 9.74
CA GLN A 75 23.88 4.69 9.36
C GLN A 75 22.82 3.76 9.98
N ALA A 76 22.39 4.03 11.21
CA ALA A 76 21.35 3.29 11.92
C ALA A 76 19.93 3.52 11.38
N ARG A 77 19.68 4.56 10.58
CA ARG A 77 18.33 4.89 10.05
C ARG A 77 17.67 3.79 9.23
N ALA A 78 18.44 2.84 8.72
CA ALA A 78 17.91 1.72 7.93
C ALA A 78 17.22 0.65 8.79
N ILE A 79 17.40 0.70 10.12
CA ILE A 79 16.77 -0.23 11.06
C ILE A 79 15.25 0.03 11.08
N PRO A 80 14.43 -0.95 10.66
CA PRO A 80 12.98 -0.86 10.81
C PRO A 80 12.62 -0.63 12.29
N LEU A 81 11.62 0.22 12.56
CA LEU A 81 11.15 0.59 13.92
C LEU A 81 12.03 1.61 14.69
N PHE A 82 13.25 1.92 14.24
CA PHE A 82 14.15 2.87 14.91
C PHE A 82 14.30 4.22 14.18
N GLN A 83 13.62 4.36 13.05
CA GLN A 83 13.69 5.55 12.19
C GLN A 83 13.33 6.82 12.94
N PHE A 84 12.27 6.79 13.75
CA PHE A 84 11.88 7.92 14.59
C PHE A 84 13.03 8.36 15.51
N PHE A 85 13.60 7.45 16.29
CA PHE A 85 14.68 7.77 17.24
C PHE A 85 15.92 8.30 16.53
N CYS A 86 16.31 7.69 15.41
CA CYS A 86 17.44 8.14 14.61
C CYS A 86 17.22 9.55 14.06
N TYR A 87 16.02 9.86 13.56
CA TYR A 87 15.68 11.20 13.05
C TYR A 87 15.57 12.22 14.18
N ARG A 88 14.95 11.86 15.31
CA ARG A 88 14.84 12.72 16.50
C ARG A 88 16.24 13.06 17.03
N ALA A 89 17.10 12.06 17.22
CA ALA A 89 18.50 12.27 17.63
C ALA A 89 19.28 13.12 16.63
N SER A 90 19.17 12.81 15.33
CA SER A 90 19.82 13.59 14.26
C SER A 90 19.38 15.05 14.24
N ALA A 91 18.13 15.35 14.59
CA ALA A 91 17.62 16.72 14.68
C ALA A 91 18.29 17.50 15.82
N PHE A 92 18.33 16.94 17.03
CA PHE A 92 18.98 17.57 18.18
C PHE A 92 20.50 17.69 17.98
N VAL A 93 21.14 16.67 17.42
CA VAL A 93 22.56 16.71 17.07
C VAL A 93 22.85 17.79 16.03
N SER A 94 22.04 17.88 14.97
CA SER A 94 22.20 18.93 13.95
C SER A 94 22.02 20.33 14.53
N LYS A 95 21.11 20.48 15.51
CA LYS A 95 20.94 21.73 16.26
C LYS A 95 22.22 22.08 17.05
N SER A 96 22.78 21.11 17.79
CA SER A 96 24.01 21.30 18.57
C SER A 96 25.23 21.63 17.71
N ILE A 97 25.28 21.11 16.47
CA ILE A 97 26.33 21.43 15.48
C ILE A 97 26.11 22.84 14.85
N GLY A 98 24.94 23.45 15.04
CA GLY A 98 24.59 24.75 14.46
C GLY A 98 24.01 24.66 13.04
N ASN A 99 23.64 23.46 12.56
CA ASN A 99 23.01 23.28 11.26
C ASN A 99 21.48 23.31 11.36
N GLN A 100 20.92 24.52 11.36
CA GLN A 100 19.48 24.75 11.57
C GLN A 100 18.60 24.10 10.49
N GLU A 101 18.98 24.19 9.21
CA GLU A 101 18.21 23.60 8.10
C GLU A 101 18.08 22.08 8.23
N LYS A 102 19.19 21.39 8.53
CA LYS A 102 19.16 19.94 8.78
C LYS A 102 18.37 19.58 10.03
N ALA A 103 18.50 20.39 11.09
CA ALA A 103 17.72 20.18 12.30
C ALA A 103 16.20 20.29 12.01
N ILE A 104 15.76 21.28 11.23
CA ILE A 104 14.36 21.41 10.79
C ILE A 104 13.95 20.20 9.93
N SER A 105 14.76 19.82 8.95
CA SER A 105 14.48 18.69 8.05
C SER A 105 14.31 17.37 8.82
N PHE A 106 15.23 17.07 9.73
CA PHE A 106 15.15 15.86 10.55
C PHE A 106 13.99 15.90 11.55
N SER A 107 13.71 17.06 12.16
CA SER A 107 12.54 17.22 13.03
C SER A 107 11.24 16.92 12.29
N ARG A 108 11.07 17.46 11.07
CA ARG A 108 9.89 17.17 10.22
C ARG A 108 9.80 15.68 9.88
N LYS A 109 10.91 15.05 9.51
CA LYS A 109 10.96 13.60 9.23
C LYS A 109 10.59 12.76 10.44
N ALA A 110 11.01 13.14 11.65
CA ALA A 110 10.65 12.45 12.88
C ALA A 110 9.16 12.65 13.25
N LEU A 111 8.63 13.86 13.08
CA LEU A 111 7.21 14.16 13.35
C LEU A 111 6.24 13.43 12.41
N LYS A 112 6.68 12.95 11.24
CA LYS A 112 5.85 12.06 10.39
C LYS A 112 5.52 10.74 11.09
N PHE A 113 6.39 10.28 11.99
CA PHE A 113 6.14 9.08 12.79
C PHE A 113 5.35 9.41 14.07
N PHE A 114 5.67 10.55 14.70
CA PHE A 114 5.04 11.00 15.93
C PHE A 114 4.69 12.50 15.85
N PRO A 115 3.51 12.85 15.30
CA PRO A 115 3.13 14.25 15.06
C PRO A 115 3.04 15.11 16.33
N ASN A 116 2.89 14.46 17.48
CA ASN A 116 2.66 15.08 18.77
C ASN A 116 3.89 15.02 19.70
N ASP A 117 5.10 14.76 19.18
CA ASP A 117 6.33 14.79 19.98
C ASP A 117 6.63 16.21 20.47
N TYR A 118 6.43 16.43 21.77
CA TYR A 118 6.52 17.74 22.41
C TYR A 118 7.92 18.36 22.27
N SER A 119 8.98 17.56 22.41
CA SER A 119 10.37 18.03 22.33
C SER A 119 10.70 18.53 20.92
N LEU A 120 10.29 17.79 19.88
CA LEU A 120 10.51 18.17 18.47
C LEU A 120 9.66 19.36 18.04
N LEU A 121 8.42 19.45 18.53
CA LEU A 121 7.56 20.63 18.29
C LEU A 121 8.18 21.89 18.90
N ASN A 122 8.71 21.82 20.12
CA ASN A 122 9.44 22.92 20.74
C ASN A 122 10.74 23.25 19.98
N LEU A 123 11.48 22.23 19.55
CA LEU A 123 12.68 22.42 18.74
C LEU A 123 12.36 23.15 17.43
N LEU A 124 11.29 22.77 16.73
CA LEU A 124 10.87 23.45 15.51
C LEU A 124 10.41 24.89 15.77
N LYS A 125 9.69 25.13 16.86
CA LYS A 125 9.29 26.49 17.27
C LYS A 125 10.49 27.40 17.49
N GLU A 126 11.58 26.87 18.07
CA GLU A 126 12.82 27.62 18.27
C GLU A 126 13.58 27.85 16.96
N LEU A 127 13.59 26.87 16.07
CA LEU A 127 14.38 26.91 14.83
C LEU A 127 13.71 27.67 13.69
N LEU A 128 12.38 27.81 13.68
CA LEU A 128 11.66 28.48 12.61
C LEU A 128 11.55 29.99 12.86
N PRO A 129 12.16 30.84 12.02
CA PRO A 129 12.03 32.29 12.16
C PRO A 129 10.58 32.75 11.95
N SER A 130 10.13 33.65 12.84
CA SER A 130 8.75 34.14 12.95
C SER A 130 8.19 34.74 11.66
N ASP A 131 9.05 35.31 10.82
CA ASP A 131 8.65 36.10 9.66
C ASP A 131 8.46 35.27 8.38
N SER A 132 9.22 34.19 8.17
CA SER A 132 9.13 33.35 6.97
C SER A 132 8.20 32.14 7.11
N HIS A 133 7.91 31.72 8.35
CA HIS A 133 7.12 30.51 8.62
C HIS A 133 5.97 30.78 9.60
N ARG A 134 5.36 31.97 9.53
CA ARG A 134 4.33 32.42 10.47
C ARG A 134 3.18 31.42 10.63
N GLU A 135 2.73 30.81 9.53
CA GLU A 135 1.66 29.81 9.55
C GLU A 135 2.11 28.50 10.22
N SER A 136 3.31 28.00 9.90
CA SER A 136 3.88 26.81 10.56
C SER A 136 4.09 27.00 12.05
N VAL A 137 4.57 28.18 12.47
CA VAL A 137 4.81 28.49 13.88
C VAL A 137 3.50 28.59 14.65
N GLN A 138 2.44 29.16 14.05
CA GLN A 138 1.11 29.21 14.65
C GLN A 138 0.51 27.81 14.84
N GLU A 139 0.63 26.95 13.83
CA GLU A 139 0.14 25.57 13.91
C GLU A 139 0.87 24.76 15.01
N ILE A 140 2.21 24.87 15.04
CA ILE A 140 3.03 24.23 16.10
C ILE A 140 2.61 24.75 17.48
N GLN A 141 2.38 26.06 17.61
CA GLN A 141 1.97 26.66 18.87
C GLN A 141 0.58 26.20 19.33
N GLN A 142 -0.37 26.02 18.40
CA GLN A 142 -1.69 25.47 18.70
C GLN A 142 -1.60 24.00 19.12
N LYS A 143 -0.75 23.19 18.46
CA LYS A 143 -0.50 21.80 18.86
C LYS A 143 0.11 21.72 20.26
N LEU A 144 1.11 22.55 20.57
CA LEU A 144 1.70 22.63 21.91
C LEU A 144 0.67 23.01 22.98
N GLN A 145 -0.17 24.02 22.72
CA GLN A 145 -1.24 24.42 23.64
C GLN A 145 -2.28 23.31 23.85
N THR A 146 -2.59 22.54 22.81
CA THR A 146 -3.52 21.40 22.92
C THR A 146 -2.93 20.30 23.79
N LEU A 147 -1.63 20.03 23.67
CA LEU A 147 -0.91 19.05 24.49
C LEU A 147 -0.77 19.50 25.96
N GLU A 148 -0.61 20.80 26.20
CA GLU A 148 -0.55 21.39 27.55
C GLU A 148 -1.92 21.37 28.25
N ASN A 149 -3.02 21.58 27.51
CA ASN A 149 -4.37 21.61 28.06
C ASN A 149 -5.04 20.22 28.18
N GLY A 150 -4.57 19.24 27.41
CA GLY A 150 -5.16 17.90 27.30
C GLY A 150 -4.74 16.90 28.37
N ASP A 151 -3.80 17.23 29.25
CA ASP A 151 -3.28 16.27 30.23
C ASP A 151 -2.82 16.99 31.52
N SER A 152 -3.53 16.75 32.62
CA SER A 152 -3.17 17.23 33.98
C SER A 152 -1.90 16.57 34.55
N SER A 153 -1.05 16.03 33.68
CA SER A 153 0.18 15.30 33.97
C SER A 153 1.44 16.06 33.51
N ALA A 154 1.31 17.12 32.70
CA ALA A 154 2.43 17.86 32.10
C ALA A 154 2.91 19.08 32.92
N SER A 155 2.30 19.37 34.07
CA SER A 155 2.54 20.59 34.86
C SER A 155 3.79 20.56 35.76
N LEU A 156 4.89 19.93 35.34
CA LEU A 156 6.12 19.85 36.15
C LEU A 156 7.42 20.36 35.50
N LEU A 157 7.38 20.94 34.29
CA LEU A 157 8.62 21.31 33.57
C LEU A 157 8.74 22.79 33.15
N SER A 158 8.03 23.72 33.78
CA SER A 158 8.20 25.15 33.48
C SER A 158 9.39 25.84 34.18
N SER A 159 10.35 25.08 34.71
CA SER A 159 11.49 25.69 35.40
C SER A 159 12.80 24.92 35.29
N THR A 160 13.44 24.93 34.12
CA THR A 160 14.92 24.92 34.00
C THR A 160 15.31 25.45 32.62
N ASN A 161 15.82 26.69 32.59
CA ASN A 161 16.68 27.14 31.51
C ASN A 161 18.03 26.42 31.67
N ASP A 162 18.61 26.02 30.54
CA ASP A 162 19.95 25.44 30.32
C ASP A 162 20.11 23.89 30.30
N LEU A 163 20.51 23.46 29.09
CA LEU A 163 21.38 22.34 28.66
C LEU A 163 21.00 20.86 28.93
N ALA A 164 21.11 20.09 27.84
CA ALA A 164 20.98 18.63 27.66
C ALA A 164 19.55 18.05 27.79
N ILE A 165 18.81 18.05 26.67
CA ILE A 165 17.53 17.34 26.54
C ILE A 165 17.83 15.85 26.27
N PRO A 166 17.49 14.91 27.18
CA PRO A 166 17.70 13.48 26.96
C PRO A 166 16.72 12.94 25.90
N LEU A 167 17.15 11.89 25.20
CA LEU A 167 16.40 11.23 24.12
C LEU A 167 15.14 10.47 24.56
N GLY A 168 14.74 10.53 25.84
CA GLY A 168 13.55 9.86 26.35
C GLY A 168 12.57 10.83 27.00
N GLU A 169 11.62 11.37 26.23
CA GLU A 169 10.43 12.03 26.81
C GLU A 169 9.17 11.77 25.96
N ARG A 170 8.73 10.51 25.98
CA ARG A 170 7.36 10.00 26.20
C ARG A 170 7.42 8.47 26.22
N ARG A 171 6.59 7.85 27.05
CA ARG A 171 6.77 6.46 27.51
C ARG A 171 6.58 5.45 26.36
N ALA A 172 7.47 4.46 26.30
CA ALA A 172 7.47 3.42 25.28
C ALA A 172 6.17 2.58 25.22
N HIS A 173 5.35 2.58 26.27
CA HIS A 173 4.00 1.97 26.23
C HIS A 173 3.08 2.51 25.10
N GLU A 174 3.38 3.68 24.52
CA GLU A 174 2.69 4.23 23.33
C GLU A 174 3.14 3.54 22.04
N LEU A 175 4.31 2.89 22.01
CA LEU A 175 4.72 1.98 20.93
C LEU A 175 3.75 0.79 20.84
N HIS A 176 3.18 0.33 21.96
CA HIS A 176 2.19 -0.75 21.94
C HIS A 176 0.91 -0.37 21.16
N TYR A 177 0.52 0.90 21.17
CA TYR A 177 -0.58 1.44 20.36
C TYR A 177 -0.20 1.62 18.89
N ILE A 178 1.08 1.77 18.55
CA ILE A 178 1.56 1.78 17.16
C ILE A 178 1.47 0.39 16.53
N PHE A 179 1.67 -0.65 17.34
CA PHE A 179 1.58 -2.04 16.90
C PHE A 179 0.14 -2.56 16.75
N GLU A 180 -0.85 -1.90 17.36
CA GLU A 180 -2.28 -2.24 17.22
C GLU A 180 -3.14 -1.17 16.51
N SER A 181 -2.69 0.09 16.41
CA SER A 181 -3.47 1.21 15.88
C SER A 181 -2.62 2.20 15.09
N HIS A 182 -2.42 1.91 13.80
CA HIS A 182 -2.33 2.98 12.80
C HIS A 182 -3.69 3.09 12.09
N SER A 183 -4.63 3.71 12.79
CA SER A 183 -5.83 4.33 12.21
C SER A 183 -5.72 5.83 12.42
N ASP A 184 -5.62 6.55 11.30
CA ASP A 184 -6.03 7.92 11.06
C ASP A 184 -5.58 9.00 12.07
N THR A 185 -4.63 9.83 11.65
CA THR A 185 -4.76 11.31 11.50
C THR A 185 -3.40 12.01 11.54
N SER A 186 -3.00 12.63 10.43
CA SER A 186 -2.32 13.94 10.43
C SER A 186 -2.34 14.51 9.02
N GLU A 187 -2.94 15.70 8.89
CA GLU A 187 -2.94 16.50 7.67
C GLU A 187 -1.49 16.93 7.31
N ASP A 188 -1.10 16.73 6.05
CA ASP A 188 0.17 17.19 5.49
C ASP A 188 0.02 18.65 5.02
N LEU A 189 0.63 19.57 5.78
CA LEU A 189 1.10 20.86 5.30
C LEU A 189 2.64 20.80 5.24
N PHE A 190 3.23 21.56 4.31
CA PHE A 190 4.66 21.83 4.06
C PHE A 190 5.29 21.13 2.82
N LEU A 191 5.67 22.01 1.90
CA LEU A 191 6.20 21.80 0.55
C LEU A 191 7.56 21.07 0.53
N ASP A 192 7.71 20.21 -0.48
CA ASP A 192 8.94 19.51 -0.85
C ASP A 192 10.01 20.50 -1.36
N GLU A 193 11.19 20.50 -0.75
CA GLU A 193 12.40 21.04 -1.37
C GLU A 193 13.22 19.90 -1.98
N GLU A 194 13.47 19.99 -3.29
CA GLU A 194 14.25 19.06 -4.09
C GLU A 194 15.75 19.11 -3.74
N GLU A 195 16.28 18.05 -3.12
CA GLU A 195 17.73 17.86 -2.99
C GLU A 195 18.36 17.40 -4.33
N LYS A 196 19.24 18.24 -4.91
CA LYS A 196 20.06 17.88 -6.08
C LYS A 196 21.13 16.83 -5.71
N PRO A 197 21.36 15.81 -6.55
CA PRO A 197 22.34 14.77 -6.26
C PRO A 197 23.77 15.28 -6.36
N VAL A 198 24.55 15.05 -5.29
CA VAL A 198 25.99 15.23 -5.24
C VAL A 198 26.67 14.23 -6.20
N ARG A 199 27.54 14.75 -7.07
CA ARG A 199 28.30 13.99 -8.07
C ARG A 199 29.20 12.95 -7.42
N SER A 200 29.10 11.70 -7.88
CA SER A 200 30.02 10.62 -7.54
C SER A 200 31.41 10.85 -8.12
N PHE A 201 32.43 10.64 -7.28
CA PHE A 201 33.83 10.59 -7.66
C PHE A 201 34.09 9.39 -8.57
N VAL A 202 34.74 9.64 -9.71
CA VAL A 202 35.35 8.63 -10.58
C VAL A 202 36.76 8.37 -10.07
N ILE A 203 37.06 7.12 -9.71
CA ILE A 203 38.45 6.67 -9.50
C ILE A 203 38.91 6.01 -10.80
N SER A 204 39.96 6.57 -11.37
CA SER A 204 40.65 6.08 -12.56
C SER A 204 41.49 4.85 -12.22
N GLU A 205 41.37 3.79 -13.02
CA GLU A 205 42.34 2.69 -13.05
C GLU A 205 43.63 3.17 -13.72
N GLY A 206 44.79 2.88 -13.12
CA GLY A 206 46.09 3.06 -13.77
C GLY A 206 47.29 3.04 -12.83
N ASP A 207 48.03 1.92 -12.89
CA ASP A 207 49.44 1.73 -12.57
C ASP A 207 49.96 1.88 -11.13
N VAL A 208 50.24 0.74 -10.49
CA VAL A 208 51.44 0.60 -9.63
C VAL A 208 52.11 -0.76 -9.85
N SER A 209 53.29 -0.69 -10.44
CA SER A 209 54.31 -1.73 -10.51
C SER A 209 54.91 -2.06 -9.14
N SER A 210 55.16 -3.35 -8.91
CA SER A 210 56.25 -3.95 -8.11
C SER A 210 56.58 -3.32 -6.75
N PHE A 211 56.16 -3.97 -5.66
CA PHE A 211 56.93 -3.95 -4.41
C PHE A 211 57.01 -5.33 -3.75
N SER A 212 58.17 -5.51 -3.14
CA SER A 212 58.82 -6.72 -2.67
C SER A 212 58.16 -7.41 -1.48
N LYS A 213 58.41 -8.72 -1.42
CA LYS A 213 58.16 -9.65 -0.31
C LYS A 213 58.56 -9.08 1.05
N THR A 214 57.59 -9.03 1.97
CA THR A 214 57.84 -9.15 3.41
C THR A 214 56.78 -10.07 4.00
N SER A 215 57.27 -11.17 4.56
CA SER A 215 56.51 -12.18 5.26
C SER A 215 55.96 -11.63 6.58
N SER A 216 54.65 -11.45 6.65
CA SER A 216 53.91 -11.39 7.91
C SER A 216 52.81 -12.43 7.85
N GLN A 217 52.97 -13.49 8.65
CA GLN A 217 51.90 -14.45 8.94
C GLN A 217 50.73 -13.68 9.57
N LYS A 218 49.72 -13.36 8.76
CA LYS A 218 48.38 -13.07 9.25
C LYS A 218 47.61 -14.39 9.18
N GLU A 219 47.21 -14.88 10.33
CA GLU A 219 46.23 -15.94 10.46
C GLU A 219 45.00 -15.58 9.62
N THR A 220 44.74 -16.40 8.62
CA THR A 220 43.54 -16.32 7.78
C THR A 220 42.40 -16.91 8.60
N PRO A 221 41.31 -16.17 8.87
CA PRO A 221 40.16 -16.74 9.53
C PRO A 221 39.60 -17.87 8.68
N ASN A 222 39.20 -18.93 9.36
CA ASN A 222 38.87 -20.24 8.82
C ASN A 222 37.64 -20.17 7.89
N LEU A 223 37.87 -19.91 6.59
CA LEU A 223 36.89 -19.77 5.51
C LEU A 223 36.20 -21.08 5.08
N GLN A 224 36.45 -22.19 5.78
CA GLN A 224 35.96 -23.52 5.39
C GLN A 224 34.43 -23.68 5.46
N GLY A 225 33.70 -22.73 6.08
CA GLY A 225 32.24 -22.71 6.14
C GLY A 225 31.53 -21.83 5.09
N GLU A 226 32.25 -20.97 4.37
CA GLU A 226 31.61 -20.01 3.44
C GLU A 226 31.31 -20.60 2.07
N GLU A 227 32.14 -21.52 1.57
CA GLU A 227 31.99 -22.12 0.24
C GLU A 227 30.65 -22.88 0.07
N PRO A 228 30.20 -23.72 1.04
CA PRO A 228 28.89 -24.37 0.93
C PRO A 228 27.72 -23.37 0.87
N LEU A 229 27.79 -22.29 1.65
CA LEU A 229 26.75 -21.25 1.67
C LEU A 229 26.73 -20.47 0.34
N ARG A 230 27.89 -20.09 -0.19
CA ARG A 230 28.02 -19.43 -1.50
C ARG A 230 27.46 -20.30 -2.62
N LEU A 231 27.77 -21.59 -2.61
CA LEU A 231 27.24 -22.54 -3.59
C LEU A 231 25.71 -22.67 -3.49
N GLN A 232 25.15 -22.72 -2.28
CA GLN A 232 23.70 -22.75 -2.07
C GLN A 232 23.00 -21.48 -2.57
N ILE A 233 23.59 -20.30 -2.29
CA ILE A 233 23.08 -19.01 -2.76
C ILE A 233 23.13 -18.94 -4.29
N GLN A 234 24.24 -19.36 -4.91
CA GLN A 234 24.38 -19.40 -6.37
C GLN A 234 23.36 -20.34 -7.01
N ASN A 235 23.20 -21.56 -6.48
CA ASN A 235 22.20 -22.51 -6.95
C ASN A 235 20.78 -21.93 -6.88
N TYR A 236 20.45 -21.20 -5.81
CA TYR A 236 19.16 -20.51 -5.70
C TYR A 236 18.96 -19.45 -6.79
N TYR A 237 19.98 -18.62 -7.06
CA TYR A 237 19.92 -17.62 -8.14
C TYR A 237 19.79 -18.26 -9.52
N ASP A 238 20.50 -19.36 -9.78
CA ASP A 238 20.42 -20.08 -11.05
C ASP A 238 19.02 -20.69 -11.25
N LEU A 239 18.44 -21.27 -10.19
CA LEU A 239 17.06 -21.77 -10.22
C LEU A 239 16.04 -20.66 -10.46
N GLN A 240 16.24 -19.49 -9.84
CA GLN A 240 15.36 -18.34 -10.04
C GLN A 240 15.47 -17.81 -11.49
N ALA A 241 16.68 -17.68 -12.03
CA ALA A 241 16.92 -17.24 -13.40
C ALA A 241 16.32 -18.23 -14.42
N LYS A 242 16.45 -19.54 -14.17
CA LYS A 242 15.81 -20.58 -14.97
C LYS A 242 14.28 -20.47 -14.94
N SER A 243 13.69 -20.35 -13.74
CA SER A 243 12.23 -20.20 -13.57
C SER A 243 11.70 -18.95 -14.27
N LEU A 244 12.46 -17.85 -14.24
CA LEU A 244 12.08 -16.60 -14.88
C LEU A 244 12.19 -16.67 -16.41
N ASN A 245 13.20 -17.36 -16.94
CA ASN A 245 13.31 -17.66 -18.37
C ASN A 245 12.17 -18.59 -18.84
N GLU A 246 11.82 -19.59 -18.05
CA GLU A 246 10.66 -20.45 -18.32
C GLU A 246 9.37 -19.62 -18.36
N TYR A 247 9.16 -18.74 -17.37
CA TYR A 247 8.04 -17.81 -17.35
C TYR A 247 8.00 -16.91 -18.59
N LYS A 248 9.14 -16.32 -18.99
CA LYS A 248 9.25 -15.54 -20.22
C LYS A 248 8.84 -16.34 -21.46
N ASN A 249 9.25 -17.61 -21.55
CA ASN A 249 8.93 -18.48 -22.67
C ASN A 249 7.44 -18.88 -22.71
N LEU A 250 6.72 -18.86 -21.58
CA LEU A 250 5.28 -19.10 -21.54
C LEU A 250 4.50 -18.06 -22.36
N LEU A 251 4.99 -16.82 -22.44
CA LEU A 251 4.38 -15.75 -23.24
C LEU A 251 4.14 -16.17 -24.69
N SER A 252 5.10 -16.89 -25.29
CA SER A 252 5.05 -17.28 -26.70
C SER A 252 4.16 -18.49 -26.97
N ARG A 253 3.86 -19.28 -25.92
CA ARG A 253 3.14 -20.56 -26.03
C ARG A 253 1.67 -20.46 -25.64
N ARG A 254 1.29 -19.38 -24.95
CA ARG A 254 -0.06 -19.24 -24.40
C ARG A 254 -1.05 -18.78 -25.46
N LYS A 255 -2.31 -19.17 -25.26
CA LYS A 255 -3.43 -18.58 -25.97
C LYS A 255 -3.70 -17.19 -25.38
N GLN A 256 -3.62 -16.17 -26.22
CA GLN A 256 -3.95 -14.81 -25.81
C GLN A 256 -5.44 -14.71 -25.47
N LEU A 257 -5.76 -13.97 -24.41
CA LEU A 257 -7.15 -13.63 -24.11
C LEU A 257 -7.73 -12.81 -25.28
N GLU A 258 -8.96 -13.09 -25.66
CA GLU A 258 -9.66 -12.33 -26.69
C GLU A 258 -9.79 -10.86 -26.28
N ASP A 259 -9.70 -9.96 -27.25
CA ASP A 259 -9.82 -8.54 -27.00
C ASP A 259 -11.26 -8.15 -26.61
N GLY A 260 -11.41 -7.17 -25.72
CA GLY A 260 -12.69 -6.77 -25.16
C GLY A 260 -13.24 -7.72 -24.10
N CYS A 261 -12.36 -8.45 -23.41
CA CYS A 261 -12.73 -9.41 -22.38
C CYS A 261 -12.45 -8.85 -20.98
N LEU A 262 -13.48 -8.84 -20.13
CA LEU A 262 -13.42 -8.61 -18.70
C LEU A 262 -13.40 -9.96 -17.97
N VAL A 263 -12.47 -10.16 -17.05
CA VAL A 263 -12.35 -11.35 -16.21
C VAL A 263 -12.35 -10.95 -14.74
N LEU A 264 -13.26 -11.55 -13.98
CA LEU A 264 -13.33 -11.35 -12.55
C LEU A 264 -12.37 -12.33 -11.88
N LEU A 265 -11.43 -11.78 -11.12
CA LEU A 265 -10.43 -12.52 -10.37
C LEU A 265 -10.72 -12.49 -8.86
N SER A 266 -11.70 -11.67 -8.47
CA SER A 266 -12.27 -11.60 -7.15
C SER A 266 -13.23 -12.75 -6.90
N GLY A 267 -13.10 -13.35 -5.73
CA GLY A 267 -13.98 -14.39 -5.24
C GLY A 267 -14.12 -14.33 -3.73
N ASN A 268 -15.24 -14.84 -3.26
CA ASN A 268 -15.49 -14.97 -1.83
C ASN A 268 -14.85 -16.28 -1.38
N THR A 269 -13.91 -16.22 -0.44
CA THR A 269 -13.49 -17.44 0.26
C THR A 269 -14.16 -17.46 1.64
N PRO A 270 -14.62 -18.63 2.09
CA PRO A 270 -15.22 -18.73 3.41
C PRO A 270 -14.18 -18.34 4.46
N PRO A 271 -14.58 -17.72 5.58
CA PRO A 271 -13.70 -17.59 6.72
C PRO A 271 -13.25 -19.00 7.15
N PRO A 272 -11.97 -19.19 7.50
CA PRO A 272 -11.48 -20.50 7.94
C PRO A 272 -12.27 -21.00 9.17
N PHE A 273 -12.82 -20.07 9.96
CA PHE A 273 -13.68 -20.37 11.09
C PHE A 273 -14.89 -19.43 11.08
N PRO A 274 -16.11 -19.93 10.78
CA PRO A 274 -17.31 -19.10 10.64
C PRO A 274 -17.79 -18.47 11.96
N PHE A 275 -17.24 -18.89 13.09
CA PHE A 275 -17.54 -18.37 14.44
C PHE A 275 -16.44 -17.44 14.98
N LEU A 276 -15.32 -17.30 14.27
CA LEU A 276 -14.33 -16.27 14.59
C LEU A 276 -14.64 -15.06 13.70
N ASP A 277 -14.61 -13.87 14.28
CA ASP A 277 -14.64 -12.60 13.56
C ASP A 277 -13.32 -12.37 12.79
N THR A 278 -12.79 -13.41 12.15
CA THR A 278 -11.68 -13.28 11.23
C THR A 278 -12.20 -12.60 9.97
N PRO A 279 -11.57 -11.49 9.52
CA PRO A 279 -11.95 -10.84 8.28
C PRO A 279 -11.88 -11.87 7.16
N HIS A 280 -12.96 -11.98 6.40
CA HIS A 280 -13.05 -12.97 5.33
C HIS A 280 -11.89 -12.73 4.35
N SER A 281 -11.23 -13.81 3.92
CA SER A 281 -10.18 -13.74 2.91
C SER A 281 -10.82 -13.51 1.54
N GLN A 282 -11.38 -12.32 1.36
CA GLN A 282 -11.92 -11.91 0.09
C GLN A 282 -10.75 -11.65 -0.85
N THR A 283 -10.78 -12.32 -1.99
CA THR A 283 -9.83 -12.05 -3.06
C THR A 283 -10.40 -10.91 -3.87
N TYR A 284 -9.58 -9.90 -4.15
CA TYR A 284 -10.01 -8.71 -4.87
C TYR A 284 -9.33 -8.64 -6.23
N GLY A 285 -10.09 -8.09 -7.17
CA GLY A 285 -9.55 -7.60 -8.42
C GLY A 285 -10.26 -8.14 -9.66
N SER A 286 -10.09 -7.40 -10.73
CA SER A 286 -10.56 -7.77 -12.04
C SER A 286 -9.51 -7.39 -13.08
N TYR A 287 -9.60 -8.02 -14.23
CA TYR A 287 -8.74 -7.73 -15.36
C TYR A 287 -9.58 -7.50 -16.61
N LEU A 288 -9.34 -6.39 -17.30
CA LEU A 288 -9.98 -6.04 -18.57
C LEU A 288 -8.92 -5.95 -19.66
N ARG A 289 -9.12 -6.66 -20.77
CA ARG A 289 -8.37 -6.47 -22.00
C ARG A 289 -9.20 -5.66 -22.99
N TRP A 290 -8.68 -4.53 -23.47
CA TRP A 290 -9.33 -3.66 -24.45
C TRP A 290 -8.33 -3.05 -25.43
N ASN A 291 -8.57 -3.23 -26.72
CA ASN A 291 -7.71 -2.81 -27.82
C ASN A 291 -6.22 -3.09 -27.52
N GLU A 292 -5.94 -4.35 -27.18
CA GLU A 292 -4.61 -4.87 -26.83
C GLU A 292 -3.99 -4.34 -25.53
N LYS A 293 -4.63 -3.38 -24.85
CA LYS A 293 -4.24 -2.91 -23.54
C LYS A 293 -4.91 -3.72 -22.45
N GLY A 294 -4.20 -4.02 -21.38
CA GLY A 294 -4.79 -4.63 -20.19
C GLY A 294 -4.82 -3.70 -18.98
N ILE A 295 -5.93 -3.78 -18.26
CA ILE A 295 -6.21 -2.98 -17.07
C ILE A 295 -6.48 -3.94 -15.92
N ALA A 296 -5.65 -3.90 -14.89
CA ALA A 296 -5.91 -4.55 -13.62
C ALA A 296 -6.59 -3.55 -12.68
N ILE A 297 -7.78 -3.89 -12.15
CA ILE A 297 -8.53 -3.03 -11.22
C ILE A 297 -8.52 -3.71 -9.85
N ASN A 298 -8.12 -2.98 -8.80
CA ASN A 298 -8.02 -3.44 -7.42
C ASN A 298 -7.28 -4.79 -7.27
N PRO A 299 -6.02 -4.92 -7.74
CA PRO A 299 -5.27 -6.16 -7.63
C PRO A 299 -4.91 -6.47 -6.17
N GLY A 300 -5.76 -7.22 -5.50
CA GLY A 300 -5.63 -7.57 -4.09
C GLY A 300 -4.75 -8.80 -3.83
N VAL A 301 -4.94 -9.38 -2.64
CA VAL A 301 -4.23 -10.61 -2.23
C VAL A 301 -4.50 -11.74 -3.23
N HIS A 302 -3.45 -12.45 -3.62
CA HIS A 302 -3.48 -13.55 -4.60
C HIS A 302 -3.90 -13.17 -6.02
N PHE A 303 -3.98 -11.88 -6.37
CA PHE A 303 -4.35 -11.44 -7.72
C PHE A 303 -3.52 -12.13 -8.81
N LEU A 304 -2.17 -12.11 -8.70
CA LEU A 304 -1.30 -12.72 -9.70
C LEU A 304 -1.48 -14.25 -9.83
N HIS A 305 -1.84 -14.92 -8.74
CA HIS A 305 -2.13 -16.35 -8.78
C HIS A 305 -3.34 -16.62 -9.68
N HIS A 306 -4.48 -15.98 -9.40
CA HIS A 306 -5.68 -16.14 -10.22
C HIS A 306 -5.49 -15.61 -11.64
N PHE A 307 -4.75 -14.52 -11.81
CA PHE A 307 -4.38 -13.97 -13.11
C PHE A 307 -3.63 -15.01 -13.96
N HIS A 308 -2.63 -15.68 -13.40
CA HIS A 308 -1.91 -16.76 -14.09
C HIS A 308 -2.76 -18.02 -14.30
N GLU A 309 -3.68 -18.36 -13.39
CA GLU A 309 -4.65 -19.46 -13.60
C GLU A 309 -5.53 -19.23 -14.85
N GLN A 310 -5.77 -17.96 -15.23
CA GLN A 310 -6.46 -17.62 -16.48
C GLN A 310 -5.56 -17.67 -17.73
N GLY A 311 -4.30 -18.08 -17.59
CA GLY A 311 -3.32 -18.06 -18.68
C GLY A 311 -2.83 -16.66 -19.06
N LEU A 312 -3.07 -15.67 -18.19
CA LEU A 312 -2.59 -14.30 -18.38
C LEU A 312 -1.13 -14.18 -17.92
N HIS A 313 -0.44 -13.17 -18.42
CA HIS A 313 0.99 -12.96 -18.20
C HIS A 313 1.26 -11.50 -17.80
N ILE A 314 2.30 -11.22 -17.02
CA ILE A 314 2.58 -9.85 -16.52
C ILE A 314 2.64 -8.79 -17.63
N ARG A 315 3.03 -9.20 -18.84
CA ARG A 315 3.07 -8.34 -20.04
C ARG A 315 1.71 -7.92 -20.57
N ASP A 316 0.64 -8.55 -20.11
CA ASP A 316 -0.72 -8.16 -20.44
C ASP A 316 -1.22 -6.99 -19.60
N ILE A 317 -0.50 -6.56 -18.57
CA ILE A 317 -0.93 -5.44 -17.70
C ILE A 317 -0.26 -4.17 -18.17
N ASP A 318 -1.01 -3.24 -18.74
CA ASP A 318 -0.55 -1.89 -19.11
C ASP A 318 -0.92 -0.86 -18.05
N TYR A 319 -2.09 -1.03 -17.45
CA TYR A 319 -2.67 -0.12 -16.47
C TYR A 319 -3.02 -0.87 -15.19
N VAL A 320 -2.76 -0.26 -14.04
CA VAL A 320 -3.25 -0.71 -12.74
C VAL A 320 -4.08 0.43 -12.15
N ILE A 321 -5.32 0.14 -11.76
CA ILE A 321 -6.24 1.11 -11.16
C ILE A 321 -6.60 0.63 -9.76
N VAL A 322 -6.44 1.48 -8.75
CA VAL A 322 -6.90 1.22 -7.37
C VAL A 322 -7.97 2.22 -7.01
N THR A 323 -9.12 1.70 -6.64
CA THR A 323 -10.30 2.48 -6.27
C THR A 323 -10.60 2.40 -4.78
N GLN A 324 -10.22 1.33 -4.09
CA GLN A 324 -10.52 1.14 -2.65
C GLN A 324 -9.33 1.47 -1.75
N ASP A 325 -9.60 2.08 -0.60
CA ASP A 325 -8.62 2.51 0.42
C ASP A 325 -8.25 1.40 1.44
N ARG A 326 -8.65 0.16 1.17
CA ARG A 326 -8.34 -1.00 2.00
C ARG A 326 -7.08 -1.70 1.49
N PRO A 327 -6.06 -1.94 2.34
CA PRO A 327 -4.81 -2.59 1.93
C PRO A 327 -4.98 -3.91 1.17
N LEU A 328 -5.97 -4.73 1.56
CA LEU A 328 -6.26 -6.00 0.91
C LEU A 328 -6.66 -5.87 -0.57
N CYS A 329 -7.18 -4.71 -0.99
CA CYS A 329 -7.61 -4.44 -2.36
C CYS A 329 -6.46 -4.04 -3.29
N TYR A 330 -5.28 -3.73 -2.75
CA TYR A 330 -4.09 -3.38 -3.53
C TYR A 330 -2.81 -4.11 -3.08
N ALA A 331 -2.93 -5.10 -2.19
CA ALA A 331 -1.82 -5.92 -1.71
C ALA A 331 -1.04 -6.66 -2.83
N GLY A 332 -1.66 -6.89 -3.99
CA GLY A 332 -1.04 -7.54 -5.14
C GLY A 332 -0.11 -6.63 -5.94
N ILE A 333 -0.18 -5.30 -5.76
CA ILE A 333 0.59 -4.34 -6.57
C ILE A 333 2.09 -4.55 -6.47
N LYS A 334 2.62 -4.76 -5.25
CA LYS A 334 4.05 -4.99 -5.06
C LYS A 334 4.52 -6.24 -5.81
N GLN A 335 3.70 -7.30 -5.83
CA GLN A 335 4.03 -8.51 -6.56
C GLN A 335 4.01 -8.29 -8.08
N ILE A 336 3.04 -7.52 -8.60
CA ILE A 336 3.00 -7.10 -10.01
C ILE A 336 4.28 -6.33 -10.37
N TYR A 337 4.63 -5.34 -9.55
CA TYR A 337 5.81 -4.50 -9.75
C TYR A 337 7.11 -5.31 -9.73
N ASP A 338 7.31 -6.13 -8.69
CA ASP A 338 8.50 -6.97 -8.53
C ASP A 338 8.66 -7.97 -9.68
N LEU A 339 7.55 -8.57 -10.14
CA LEU A 339 7.57 -9.50 -11.26
C LEU A 339 7.87 -8.80 -12.59
N ALA A 340 7.25 -7.64 -12.84
CA ALA A 340 7.51 -6.83 -14.03
C ALA A 340 8.98 -6.39 -14.08
N TYR A 341 9.54 -5.90 -12.96
CA TYR A 341 10.94 -5.55 -12.82
C TYR A 341 11.87 -6.73 -13.16
N LYS A 342 11.61 -7.90 -12.57
CA LYS A 342 12.38 -9.12 -12.84
C LYS A 342 12.35 -9.49 -14.32
N VAL A 343 11.17 -9.49 -14.94
CA VAL A 343 11.01 -9.82 -16.36
C VAL A 343 11.73 -8.80 -17.25
N ASN A 344 11.64 -7.51 -16.94
CA ASN A 344 12.28 -6.43 -17.69
C ASN A 344 13.82 -6.55 -17.72
N ARG A 345 14.44 -7.06 -16.64
CA ARG A 345 15.89 -7.31 -16.62
C ARG A 345 16.37 -8.35 -17.62
N LEU A 346 15.48 -9.25 -18.05
CA LEU A 346 15.80 -10.29 -19.02
C LEU A 346 15.41 -9.92 -20.45
N ASP A 347 14.85 -8.72 -20.67
CA ASP A 347 14.25 -8.38 -21.94
C ASP A 347 14.83 -7.14 -22.58
N THR A 348 14.79 -7.10 -23.91
CA THR A 348 15.27 -5.96 -24.69
C THR A 348 14.27 -4.80 -24.66
N GLU A 349 12.98 -5.12 -24.56
CA GLU A 349 11.89 -4.16 -24.53
C GLU A 349 11.20 -4.21 -23.16
N PRO A 350 11.47 -3.24 -22.26
CA PRO A 350 10.87 -3.24 -20.94
C PRO A 350 9.36 -3.04 -21.05
N LYS A 351 8.61 -3.82 -20.29
CA LYS A 351 7.19 -3.60 -20.07
C LYS A 351 7.00 -2.41 -19.13
N ILE A 352 6.27 -1.41 -19.61
CA ILE A 352 5.88 -0.22 -18.86
C ILE A 352 4.48 -0.46 -18.28
N ILE A 353 4.30 -0.15 -17.01
CA ILE A 353 3.02 -0.19 -16.31
C ILE A 353 2.71 1.20 -15.74
N HIS A 354 1.50 1.68 -16.00
CA HIS A 354 0.98 2.94 -15.47
C HIS A 354 0.03 2.65 -14.29
N TYR A 355 0.36 3.18 -13.12
CA TYR A 355 -0.40 2.99 -11.89
C TYR A 355 -1.26 4.23 -11.61
N TYR A 356 -2.56 4.04 -11.46
CA TYR A 356 -3.56 5.06 -11.12
C TYR A 356 -4.17 4.68 -9.79
N LEU A 357 -3.75 5.37 -8.74
CA LEU A 357 -4.00 4.98 -7.36
C LEU A 357 -4.89 6.01 -6.70
N ASN A 358 -5.86 5.58 -5.90
CA ASN A 358 -6.51 6.51 -4.97
C ASN A 358 -5.48 7.13 -4.01
N GLN A 359 -5.86 8.22 -3.36
CA GLN A 359 -4.93 9.03 -2.57
C GLN A 359 -4.18 8.22 -1.50
N LYS A 360 -4.88 7.32 -0.79
CA LYS A 360 -4.26 6.48 0.24
C LYS A 360 -3.26 5.48 -0.32
N ALA A 361 -3.63 4.72 -1.36
CA ALA A 361 -2.70 3.77 -1.98
C ALA A 361 -1.51 4.49 -2.64
N TYR A 362 -1.72 5.71 -3.17
CA TYR A 362 -0.65 6.54 -3.71
C TYR A 362 0.36 6.94 -2.62
N GLN A 363 -0.10 7.42 -1.46
CA GLN A 363 0.76 7.78 -0.33
C GLN A 363 1.61 6.59 0.14
N GLU A 364 1.01 5.40 0.22
CA GLU A 364 1.70 4.18 0.67
C GLU A 364 2.70 3.62 -0.36
N LEU A 365 2.36 3.66 -1.65
CA LEU A 365 3.08 2.90 -2.68
C LEU A 365 3.95 3.75 -3.62
N SER A 366 3.77 5.07 -3.68
CA SER A 366 4.49 5.95 -4.62
C SER A 366 6.01 5.89 -4.47
N LEU A 367 6.52 5.69 -3.25
CA LEU A 367 7.96 5.53 -3.00
C LEU A 367 8.50 4.17 -3.45
N ILE A 368 7.66 3.13 -3.45
CA ILE A 368 8.02 1.75 -3.79
C ILE A 368 8.00 1.56 -5.31
N LEU A 369 7.01 2.18 -5.99
CA LEU A 369 6.76 2.00 -7.42
C LEU A 369 7.63 2.88 -8.33
N LYS A 370 8.72 3.45 -7.79
CA LYS A 370 9.65 4.28 -8.54
C LYS A 370 10.51 3.43 -9.48
N PRO A 371 10.65 3.80 -10.76
CA PRO A 371 11.51 3.09 -11.71
C PRO A 371 12.91 2.84 -11.15
N HIS A 372 13.41 1.60 -11.24
CA HIS A 372 14.76 1.27 -10.78
C HIS A 372 15.83 1.76 -11.77
N PHE A 373 15.47 1.87 -13.04
CA PHE A 373 16.35 2.36 -14.10
C PHE A 373 15.57 3.16 -15.15
N LYS A 374 16.27 4.04 -15.88
CA LYS A 374 15.66 5.04 -16.78
C LYS A 374 14.76 4.43 -17.88
N GLN A 375 14.99 3.19 -18.29
CA GLN A 375 14.21 2.55 -19.35
C GLN A 375 12.84 2.02 -18.90
N GLU A 376 12.60 1.76 -17.60
CA GLU A 376 11.32 1.16 -17.17
C GLU A 376 10.14 2.12 -17.31
N ARG A 377 10.38 3.43 -17.17
CA ARG A 377 9.39 4.50 -17.41
C ARG A 377 8.01 4.29 -16.77
N ASN A 378 7.89 3.44 -15.75
CA ASN A 378 6.66 3.25 -14.99
C ASN A 378 6.24 4.59 -14.40
N THR A 379 4.95 4.88 -14.41
CA THR A 379 4.40 6.13 -13.88
C THR A 379 3.40 5.82 -12.79
N VAL A 380 3.37 6.65 -11.75
CA VAL A 380 2.41 6.55 -10.66
C VAL A 380 1.63 7.85 -10.62
N HIS A 381 0.31 7.76 -10.69
CA HIS A 381 -0.62 8.88 -10.72
C HIS A 381 -1.56 8.79 -9.53
N SER A 382 -1.77 9.91 -8.85
CA SER A 382 -2.78 10.06 -7.81
C SER A 382 -4.12 10.39 -8.44
N LEU A 383 -5.17 9.65 -8.09
CA LEU A 383 -6.56 9.91 -8.48
C LEU A 383 -7.19 10.86 -7.47
N GLU A 384 -6.79 12.13 -7.55
CA GLU A 384 -7.32 13.21 -6.71
C GLU A 384 -8.56 13.83 -7.35
N LEU A 385 -9.55 14.16 -6.52
CA LEU A 385 -10.74 14.91 -6.92
C LEU A 385 -10.47 16.39 -6.64
N PHE A 386 -10.60 17.25 -7.64
CA PHE A 386 -10.37 18.68 -7.46
C PHE A 386 -11.63 19.38 -6.94
N VAL A 387 -11.49 20.28 -5.97
CA VAL A 387 -12.61 21.00 -5.31
C VAL A 387 -13.46 21.79 -6.30
N ASP A 388 -12.86 22.26 -7.39
CA ASP A 388 -13.52 23.09 -8.41
C ASP A 388 -14.11 22.29 -9.58
N SER A 389 -13.98 20.96 -9.56
CA SER A 389 -14.40 20.09 -10.65
C SER A 389 -15.87 19.65 -10.53
N THR A 390 -16.42 19.16 -11.65
CA THR A 390 -17.63 18.34 -11.62
C THR A 390 -17.43 17.16 -10.66
N ASP A 391 -18.47 16.67 -9.97
CA ASP A 391 -18.38 15.54 -9.02
C ASP A 391 -17.77 14.22 -9.58
N MET A 392 -17.37 14.21 -10.86
CA MET A 392 -16.67 13.17 -11.57
C MET A 392 -15.52 13.78 -12.39
N GLU A 393 -14.33 13.20 -12.23
CA GLU A 393 -13.11 13.54 -12.95
C GLU A 393 -12.91 12.64 -14.17
N LYS A 394 -11.98 13.04 -15.06
CA LYS A 394 -11.68 12.31 -16.31
C LYS A 394 -10.18 12.26 -16.58
N ILE A 395 -9.67 11.07 -16.91
CA ILE A 395 -8.32 10.83 -17.40
C ILE A 395 -8.38 9.99 -18.68
N GLU A 396 -7.64 10.39 -19.71
CA GLU A 396 -7.47 9.58 -20.92
C GLU A 396 -6.26 8.65 -20.73
N LEU A 397 -6.53 7.34 -20.59
CA LEU A 397 -5.46 6.34 -20.40
C LEU A 397 -4.73 6.06 -21.72
N ASN A 398 -5.49 6.05 -22.82
CA ASN A 398 -5.03 6.09 -24.21
C ASN A 398 -6.15 6.65 -25.11
N GLU A 399 -5.95 6.61 -26.43
CA GLU A 399 -6.92 7.09 -27.43
C GLU A 399 -8.28 6.38 -27.39
N ASP A 400 -8.34 5.17 -26.84
CA ASP A 400 -9.51 4.29 -26.86
C ASP A 400 -10.17 4.08 -25.49
N ILE A 401 -9.51 4.50 -24.41
CA ILE A 401 -9.89 4.17 -23.03
C ILE A 401 -9.84 5.44 -22.21
N VAL A 402 -11.02 5.87 -21.78
CA VAL A 402 -11.19 7.01 -20.87
C VAL A 402 -11.63 6.49 -19.51
N LEU A 403 -10.87 6.87 -18.48
CA LEU A 403 -11.19 6.63 -17.08
C LEU A 403 -11.93 7.84 -16.52
N HIS A 404 -13.16 7.61 -16.06
CA HIS A 404 -13.88 8.51 -15.18
C HIS A 404 -13.83 8.00 -13.75
N TYR A 405 -13.65 8.87 -12.77
CA TYR A 405 -13.67 8.51 -11.36
C TYR A 405 -14.42 9.54 -10.53
N PHE A 406 -15.06 9.08 -9.46
CA PHE A 406 -15.97 9.88 -8.63
C PHE A 406 -15.95 9.40 -7.18
N PRO A 407 -16.28 10.26 -6.19
CA PRO A 407 -16.23 9.88 -4.78
C PRO A 407 -17.31 8.86 -4.43
N VAL A 408 -16.99 7.97 -3.51
CA VAL A 408 -17.92 7.02 -2.91
C VAL A 408 -18.45 7.58 -1.59
N ALA A 409 -19.76 7.45 -1.35
CA ALA A 409 -20.34 7.85 -0.07
C ALA A 409 -20.01 6.80 1.00
N LYS A 410 -18.99 7.04 1.81
CA LYS A 410 -18.63 6.13 2.91
C LYS A 410 -18.20 6.81 4.21
N ASP A 411 -17.75 8.06 4.14
CA ASP A 411 -17.44 9.01 5.22
C ASP A 411 -16.52 10.08 4.62
N LYS A 412 -16.41 11.28 5.23
CA LYS A 412 -15.55 12.36 4.69
C LYS A 412 -14.07 12.01 4.59
N THR A 413 -13.62 10.99 5.31
CA THR A 413 -12.22 10.55 5.36
C THR A 413 -11.92 9.44 4.35
N SER A 414 -12.94 8.78 3.78
CA SER A 414 -12.71 7.67 2.84
C SER A 414 -12.18 8.20 1.52
N GLN A 415 -11.10 7.58 1.05
CA GLN A 415 -10.50 7.84 -0.25
C GLN A 415 -10.95 6.79 -1.27
N THR A 416 -12.10 6.16 -1.03
CA THR A 416 -12.67 5.18 -1.95
C THR A 416 -13.36 5.89 -3.13
N LEU A 417 -13.09 5.38 -4.32
CA LEU A 417 -13.58 5.90 -5.59
C LEU A 417 -14.46 4.88 -6.31
N GLY A 418 -15.48 5.37 -7.01
CA GLY A 418 -16.15 4.65 -8.07
C GLY A 418 -15.51 5.02 -9.40
N ILE A 419 -15.59 4.13 -10.39
CA ILE A 419 -15.04 4.40 -11.72
C ILE A 419 -16.03 4.03 -12.83
N ARG A 420 -15.89 4.71 -13.97
CA ARG A 420 -16.51 4.32 -15.23
C ARG A 420 -15.45 4.35 -16.33
N LEU A 421 -15.34 3.27 -17.07
CA LEU A 421 -14.48 3.18 -18.24
C LEU A 421 -15.34 3.38 -19.48
N ASP A 422 -15.02 4.41 -20.27
CA ASP A 422 -15.60 4.64 -21.60
C ASP A 422 -14.64 4.03 -22.63
N LEU A 423 -15.08 2.95 -23.26
CA LEU A 423 -14.26 2.04 -24.08
C LEU A 423 -14.64 2.17 -25.56
N ARG A 424 -13.82 2.87 -26.35
CA ARG A 424 -14.11 3.15 -27.76
C ARG A 424 -13.86 1.92 -28.64
N LEU A 425 -14.76 1.72 -29.60
CA LEU A 425 -14.66 0.63 -30.57
C LEU A 425 -13.85 1.07 -31.79
N LEU A 426 -12.79 0.35 -32.12
CA LEU A 426 -11.96 0.63 -33.32
C LEU A 426 -12.78 0.55 -34.63
N GLU A 427 -13.75 -0.35 -34.68
CA GLU A 427 -14.62 -0.58 -35.85
C GLU A 427 -15.71 0.50 -36.00
N ALA A 428 -15.99 1.27 -34.94
CA ALA A 428 -17.07 2.24 -34.90
C ALA A 428 -16.66 3.44 -34.03
N PRO A 429 -16.00 4.47 -34.60
CA PRO A 429 -15.34 5.54 -33.83
C PRO A 429 -16.28 6.43 -33.01
N TYR A 430 -17.60 6.35 -33.26
CA TYR A 430 -18.63 7.06 -32.50
C TYR A 430 -19.39 6.16 -31.51
N SER A 431 -18.99 4.90 -31.39
CA SER A 431 -19.59 3.94 -30.48
C SER A 431 -18.60 3.60 -29.38
N GLU A 432 -19.10 3.63 -28.15
CA GLU A 432 -18.36 3.28 -26.95
C GLU A 432 -19.14 2.28 -26.12
N ILE A 433 -18.43 1.48 -25.34
CA ILE A 433 -19.00 0.63 -24.30
C ILE A 433 -18.67 1.24 -22.96
N LYS A 434 -19.68 1.39 -22.11
CA LYS A 434 -19.51 1.97 -20.77
C LYS A 434 -19.51 0.88 -19.71
N CYS A 435 -18.39 0.73 -19.02
CA CYS A 435 -18.23 -0.24 -17.94
C CYS A 435 -18.06 0.49 -16.61
N GLY A 436 -19.08 0.41 -15.75
CA GLY A 436 -19.04 0.95 -14.40
C GLY A 436 -18.46 -0.06 -13.40
N TYR A 437 -17.66 0.41 -12.45
CA TYR A 437 -17.25 -0.34 -11.27
C TYR A 437 -17.49 0.51 -10.02
N TYR A 438 -18.24 -0.04 -9.07
CA TYR A 438 -18.53 0.59 -7.79
C TYR A 438 -18.36 -0.43 -6.68
N SER A 439 -17.52 -0.13 -5.70
CA SER A 439 -17.41 -0.96 -4.51
C SER A 439 -16.91 -0.16 -3.32
N GLY A 440 -17.09 -0.73 -2.13
CA GLY A 440 -16.48 -0.23 -0.92
C GLY A 440 -17.19 0.94 -0.28
N GLY A 441 -18.44 1.30 -0.65
CA GLY A 441 -19.23 2.25 0.14
C GLY A 441 -20.72 2.24 -0.17
N ALA A 442 -21.46 3.11 0.53
CA ALA A 442 -22.91 3.13 0.57
C ALA A 442 -23.56 3.76 -0.65
N TRP A 443 -24.86 3.54 -0.82
CA TRP A 443 -25.61 4.22 -1.87
C TRP A 443 -25.61 5.75 -1.64
N SER A 444 -25.53 6.50 -2.73
CA SER A 444 -25.72 7.96 -2.73
C SER A 444 -26.64 8.38 -3.88
N PRO A 445 -27.38 9.50 -3.75
CA PRO A 445 -28.23 10.01 -4.82
C PRO A 445 -27.48 10.37 -6.12
N SER A 446 -26.18 10.66 -6.04
CA SER A 446 -25.35 10.97 -7.21
C SER A 446 -24.88 9.72 -7.96
N LEU A 447 -24.86 8.56 -7.31
CA LEU A 447 -24.34 7.32 -7.88
C LEU A 447 -25.03 6.91 -9.18
N GLY A 448 -26.37 7.00 -9.22
CA GLY A 448 -27.14 6.71 -10.42
C GLY A 448 -26.80 7.62 -11.61
N ASN A 449 -26.42 8.88 -11.34
CA ASN A 449 -26.00 9.81 -12.39
C ASN A 449 -24.61 9.47 -12.95
N PHE A 450 -23.65 9.10 -12.10
CA PHE A 450 -22.30 8.74 -12.54
C PHE A 450 -22.27 7.50 -13.42
N LEU A 451 -23.10 6.51 -13.07
CA LEU A 451 -23.18 5.22 -13.75
C LEU A 451 -24.34 5.14 -14.75
N LYS A 452 -24.98 6.27 -15.05
CA LYS A 452 -26.08 6.33 -16.02
C LYS A 452 -25.60 5.89 -17.40
N ASN A 453 -26.43 5.07 -18.07
CA ASN A 453 -26.14 4.55 -19.41
C ASN A 453 -24.90 3.64 -19.48
N CYS A 454 -24.42 3.10 -18.35
CA CYS A 454 -23.43 2.04 -18.39
C CYS A 454 -24.03 0.79 -19.03
N ASP A 455 -23.32 0.17 -19.97
CA ASP A 455 -23.74 -1.11 -20.56
C ASP A 455 -23.57 -2.25 -19.56
N VAL A 456 -22.48 -2.21 -18.82
CA VAL A 456 -22.13 -3.20 -17.78
C VAL A 456 -21.81 -2.45 -16.48
N ILE A 457 -22.37 -2.91 -15.37
CA ILE A 457 -22.01 -2.42 -14.03
C ILE A 457 -21.52 -3.60 -13.19
N ILE A 458 -20.37 -3.43 -12.55
CA ILE A 458 -19.83 -4.30 -11.52
C ILE A 458 -20.02 -3.59 -10.17
N ALA A 459 -20.79 -4.19 -9.27
CA ALA A 459 -21.14 -3.60 -8.00
C ALA A 459 -20.72 -4.50 -6.84
N GLY A 460 -19.88 -3.99 -5.93
CA GLY A 460 -19.62 -4.65 -4.66
C GLY A 460 -20.82 -4.50 -3.72
N LEU A 461 -21.46 -5.62 -3.39
CA LEU A 461 -22.64 -5.63 -2.52
C LEU A 461 -22.26 -5.28 -1.08
N GLY A 462 -21.15 -5.84 -0.59
CA GLY A 462 -20.72 -5.72 0.79
C GLY A 462 -21.61 -6.48 1.77
N ASN A 463 -21.91 -5.85 2.91
CA ASN A 463 -22.77 -6.41 3.92
C ASN A 463 -24.25 -6.18 3.60
N THR A 464 -25.11 -6.97 4.23
CA THR A 464 -26.57 -6.91 4.06
C THR A 464 -27.25 -7.10 5.40
N SER A 465 -28.51 -6.68 5.52
CA SER A 465 -29.31 -6.83 6.73
C SER A 465 -30.78 -7.10 6.39
N PRO A 466 -31.60 -7.61 7.33
CA PRO A 466 -33.03 -7.77 7.11
C PRO A 466 -33.74 -6.47 6.68
N HIS A 467 -33.32 -5.32 7.23
CA HIS A 467 -33.85 -4.01 6.85
C HIS A 467 -33.47 -3.60 5.42
N ASP A 468 -32.27 -3.98 4.98
CA ASP A 468 -31.76 -3.74 3.63
C ASP A 468 -32.49 -4.62 2.60
N TYR A 469 -32.71 -5.91 2.88
CA TYR A 469 -33.55 -6.78 2.02
C TYR A 469 -34.99 -6.33 1.90
N GLY A 470 -35.54 -5.78 2.99
CA GLY A 470 -36.87 -5.18 3.03
C GLY A 470 -36.96 -3.82 2.36
N LYS A 471 -35.84 -3.25 1.89
CA LYS A 471 -35.73 -1.89 1.34
C LYS A 471 -36.26 -0.81 2.30
N HIS A 472 -36.07 -1.02 3.59
CA HIS A 472 -36.50 -0.06 4.62
C HIS A 472 -35.43 1.00 4.89
N ARG A 473 -34.14 0.62 4.79
CA ARG A 473 -33.00 1.48 5.05
C ARG A 473 -31.81 1.04 4.19
N TYR A 474 -31.09 2.01 3.62
CA TYR A 474 -29.81 1.75 2.96
C TYR A 474 -28.74 1.36 3.99
N ASN A 475 -27.81 0.49 3.60
CA ASN A 475 -26.63 0.24 4.43
C ASN A 475 -25.70 1.47 4.42
N GLU A 476 -25.05 1.71 5.55
CA GLU A 476 -24.20 2.90 5.75
C GLU A 476 -22.76 2.68 5.27
N ASN A 477 -22.29 1.42 5.27
CA ASN A 477 -20.89 1.09 5.01
C ASN A 477 -20.67 0.36 3.67
N SER A 478 -21.75 0.01 2.98
CA SER A 478 -21.74 -0.73 1.72
C SER A 478 -22.98 -0.46 0.89
N LEU A 479 -22.95 -0.84 -0.38
CA LEU A 479 -24.06 -0.60 -1.29
C LEU A 479 -25.31 -1.38 -0.86
N GLY A 480 -25.13 -2.59 -0.33
CA GLY A 480 -26.21 -3.44 0.12
C GLY A 480 -27.16 -3.88 -0.99
N TYR A 481 -28.17 -4.65 -0.60
CA TYR A 481 -29.25 -5.08 -1.48
C TYR A 481 -30.07 -3.87 -1.98
N PHE A 482 -30.48 -2.99 -1.08
CA PHE A 482 -31.35 -1.87 -1.44
C PHE A 482 -30.63 -0.88 -2.37
N GLY A 483 -29.39 -0.50 -2.05
CA GLY A 483 -28.60 0.39 -2.90
C GLY A 483 -28.37 -0.20 -4.29
N CYS A 484 -28.10 -1.51 -4.40
CA CYS A 484 -28.01 -2.19 -5.69
C CYS A 484 -29.32 -2.13 -6.49
N MET A 485 -30.47 -2.33 -5.84
CA MET A 485 -31.77 -2.25 -6.52
C MET A 485 -32.08 -0.83 -6.99
N THR A 486 -31.78 0.19 -6.18
CA THR A 486 -31.94 1.60 -6.58
C THR A 486 -31.01 1.94 -7.76
N LEU A 487 -29.74 1.50 -7.71
CA LEU A 487 -28.79 1.69 -8.81
C LEU A 487 -29.26 1.02 -10.10
N LEU A 488 -29.83 -0.19 -10.02
CA LEU A 488 -30.40 -0.89 -11.17
C LEU A 488 -31.54 -0.10 -11.83
N ASP A 489 -32.41 0.52 -11.02
CA ASP A 489 -33.55 1.30 -11.50
C ASP A 489 -33.13 2.63 -12.15
N GLU A 490 -32.09 3.27 -11.60
CA GLU A 490 -31.56 4.56 -12.04
C GLU A 490 -30.64 4.43 -13.27
N ALA A 491 -29.65 3.53 -13.22
CA ALA A 491 -28.63 3.38 -14.25
C ALA A 491 -29.06 2.49 -15.42
N ARG A 492 -29.95 1.52 -15.17
CA ARG A 492 -30.53 0.57 -16.15
C ARG A 492 -29.50 -0.09 -17.09
N PRO A 493 -28.45 -0.74 -16.54
CA PRO A 493 -27.44 -1.37 -17.38
C PRO A 493 -27.98 -2.59 -18.12
N SER A 494 -27.34 -3.00 -19.21
CA SER A 494 -27.72 -4.24 -19.90
C SER A 494 -27.31 -5.49 -19.10
N LEU A 495 -26.18 -5.41 -18.40
CA LEU A 495 -25.64 -6.46 -17.54
C LEU A 495 -25.22 -5.87 -16.19
N PHE A 496 -25.72 -6.44 -15.11
CA PHE A 496 -25.37 -6.08 -13.74
C PHE A 496 -24.72 -7.27 -13.04
N LEU A 497 -23.48 -7.08 -12.61
CA LEU A 497 -22.66 -8.06 -11.95
C LEU A 497 -22.46 -7.63 -10.50
N PHE A 498 -22.99 -8.39 -9.53
CA PHE A 498 -22.74 -8.07 -8.13
C PHE A 498 -21.68 -9.02 -7.54
N THR A 499 -20.79 -8.47 -6.74
CA THR A 499 -19.65 -9.18 -6.15
C THR A 499 -19.44 -8.73 -4.70
N GLU A 500 -18.29 -9.08 -4.12
CA GLU A 500 -17.84 -8.63 -2.80
C GLU A 500 -18.86 -8.86 -1.67
N LEU A 501 -19.47 -10.04 -1.62
CA LEU A 501 -20.40 -10.41 -0.55
C LEU A 501 -19.61 -10.63 0.76
N ASP A 502 -20.06 -10.03 1.86
CA ASP A 502 -19.37 -10.14 3.15
C ASP A 502 -19.37 -11.55 3.74
N GLY A 503 -20.31 -12.42 3.34
CA GLY A 503 -20.40 -13.82 3.76
C GLY A 503 -20.92 -14.07 5.18
N THR A 504 -21.21 -13.03 5.95
CA THR A 504 -21.65 -13.14 7.35
C THR A 504 -22.98 -13.89 7.51
N GLN A 505 -23.82 -13.88 6.47
CA GLN A 505 -25.12 -14.55 6.41
C GLN A 505 -25.08 -15.89 5.68
N GLY A 506 -23.89 -16.44 5.44
CA GLY A 506 -23.69 -17.65 4.65
C GLY A 506 -23.67 -17.38 3.14
N ASP A 507 -23.58 -18.46 2.35
CA ASP A 507 -23.51 -18.35 0.89
C ASP A 507 -24.91 -18.16 0.29
N ILE A 508 -25.36 -16.91 0.29
CA ILE A 508 -26.68 -16.48 -0.20
C ILE A 508 -26.63 -15.82 -1.59
N ARG A 509 -25.54 -16.01 -2.32
CA ARG A 509 -25.29 -15.33 -3.62
C ARG A 509 -26.39 -15.62 -4.65
N LEU A 510 -26.87 -16.87 -4.75
CA LEU A 510 -27.92 -17.20 -5.73
C LEU A 510 -29.30 -16.71 -5.29
N GLU A 511 -29.56 -16.66 -3.99
CA GLU A 511 -30.80 -16.24 -3.36
C GLU A 511 -30.99 -14.74 -3.57
N ILE A 512 -29.93 -13.95 -3.36
CA ILE A 512 -29.87 -12.54 -3.71
C ILE A 512 -30.13 -12.34 -5.21
N ALA A 513 -29.42 -13.06 -6.08
CA ALA A 513 -29.63 -12.96 -7.52
C ALA A 513 -31.08 -13.24 -7.94
N LYS A 514 -31.68 -14.30 -7.38
CA LYS A 514 -33.09 -14.66 -7.64
C LYS A 514 -34.04 -13.56 -7.20
N LYS A 515 -33.85 -13.01 -5.99
CA LYS A 515 -34.69 -11.93 -5.45
C LYS A 515 -34.55 -10.64 -6.27
N MET A 516 -33.31 -10.24 -6.60
CA MET A 516 -33.06 -9.07 -7.45
C MET A 516 -33.74 -9.21 -8.81
N ARG A 517 -33.61 -10.36 -9.49
CA ARG A 517 -34.27 -10.62 -10.78
C ARG A 517 -35.80 -10.58 -10.69
N ALA A 518 -36.38 -11.10 -9.60
CA ALA A 518 -37.83 -11.10 -9.42
C ALA A 518 -38.39 -9.68 -9.19
N GLU A 519 -37.62 -8.79 -8.58
CA GLU A 519 -38.02 -7.42 -8.28
C GLU A 519 -37.62 -6.40 -9.35
N CYS A 520 -36.61 -6.72 -10.16
CA CYS A 520 -36.13 -5.85 -11.21
C CYS A 520 -37.13 -5.84 -12.37
N LYS A 521 -37.63 -4.65 -12.72
CA LYS A 521 -38.67 -4.48 -13.75
C LYS A 521 -38.11 -4.24 -15.15
N ASN A 522 -36.79 -4.01 -15.26
CA ASN A 522 -36.12 -3.75 -16.52
C ASN A 522 -35.63 -5.06 -17.14
N GLN A 523 -35.05 -4.99 -18.34
CA GLN A 523 -34.51 -6.15 -19.05
C GLN A 523 -33.04 -6.45 -18.67
N THR A 524 -32.55 -5.91 -17.55
CA THR A 524 -31.17 -6.11 -17.10
C THR A 524 -30.92 -7.56 -16.74
N VAL A 525 -29.84 -8.14 -17.26
CA VAL A 525 -29.37 -9.45 -16.80
C VAL A 525 -28.57 -9.26 -15.53
N ILE A 526 -28.99 -9.90 -14.44
CA ILE A 526 -28.36 -9.76 -13.11
C ILE A 526 -27.64 -11.06 -12.76
N LEU A 527 -26.33 -11.03 -12.53
CA LEU A 527 -25.55 -12.22 -12.17
C LEU A 527 -24.68 -11.98 -10.93
N PRO A 528 -24.57 -12.97 -10.02
CA PRO A 528 -23.50 -12.99 -9.04
C PRO A 528 -22.16 -13.23 -9.75
N ALA A 529 -21.23 -12.31 -9.55
CA ALA A 529 -19.87 -12.38 -10.06
C ALA A 529 -18.92 -13.00 -9.03
N ASP A 530 -18.19 -14.00 -9.47
CA ASP A 530 -17.18 -14.74 -8.71
C ASP A 530 -15.96 -14.98 -9.59
N CYS A 531 -14.91 -15.54 -9.00
CA CYS A 531 -13.66 -15.82 -9.70
C CYS A 531 -13.92 -16.70 -10.94
N ASN A 532 -13.23 -16.37 -12.04
CA ASN A 532 -13.35 -17.00 -13.35
C ASN A 532 -14.60 -16.63 -14.18
N LEU A 533 -15.45 -15.71 -13.71
CA LEU A 533 -16.44 -15.11 -14.60
C LEU A 533 -15.71 -14.32 -15.69
N ALA A 534 -15.92 -14.69 -16.94
CA ALA A 534 -15.41 -13.96 -18.10
C ALA A 534 -16.56 -13.41 -18.94
N VAL A 535 -16.47 -12.13 -19.28
CA VAL A 535 -17.48 -11.36 -20.03
C VAL A 535 -16.81 -10.73 -21.24
N HIS A 536 -17.32 -11.04 -22.42
CA HIS A 536 -16.92 -10.36 -23.65
C HIS A 536 -17.77 -9.11 -23.82
N LEU A 537 -17.19 -7.94 -23.56
CA LEU A 537 -17.89 -6.66 -23.55
C LEU A 537 -18.41 -6.27 -24.95
N LYS A 538 -17.59 -6.41 -26.01
CA LYS A 538 -18.00 -6.09 -27.39
C LYS A 538 -19.24 -6.88 -27.84
N LYS A 539 -19.26 -8.19 -27.55
CA LYS A 539 -20.36 -9.09 -27.92
C LYS A 539 -21.47 -9.16 -26.87
N ARG A 540 -21.24 -8.59 -25.68
CA ARG A 540 -22.09 -8.70 -24.49
C ARG A 540 -22.40 -10.15 -24.12
N GLN A 541 -21.40 -11.02 -24.20
CA GLN A 541 -21.53 -12.46 -23.97
C GLN A 541 -20.75 -12.90 -22.72
N ILE A 542 -21.13 -14.05 -22.18
CA ILE A 542 -20.46 -14.68 -21.03
C ILE A 542 -19.87 -16.01 -21.45
N GLN A 543 -18.67 -16.31 -20.95
CA GLN A 543 -18.04 -17.58 -21.23
C GLN A 543 -18.65 -18.69 -20.37
N CYS A 544 -19.17 -19.73 -21.02
CA CYS A 544 -19.63 -20.93 -20.35
C CYS A 544 -18.44 -21.66 -19.69
N SER A 545 -18.51 -21.90 -18.38
CA SER A 545 -17.42 -22.50 -17.59
C SER A 545 -17.02 -23.89 -18.08
N LEU A 546 -17.98 -24.68 -18.61
CA LEU A 546 -17.77 -26.03 -19.12
C LEU A 546 -17.26 -26.04 -20.57
N SER A 547 -18.05 -25.46 -21.49
CA SER A 547 -17.75 -25.54 -22.93
C SER A 547 -16.72 -24.51 -23.41
N LYS A 548 -16.42 -23.50 -22.59
CA LYS A 548 -15.58 -22.33 -22.91
C LYS A 548 -16.08 -21.49 -24.09
N LYS A 549 -17.33 -21.71 -24.53
CA LYS A 549 -17.99 -20.92 -25.59
C LYS A 549 -18.61 -19.66 -25.01
N TRP A 550 -18.60 -18.60 -25.79
CA TRP A 550 -19.33 -17.36 -25.50
C TRP A 550 -20.82 -17.55 -25.78
N VAL A 551 -21.66 -17.15 -24.82
CA VAL A 551 -23.11 -17.36 -24.82
C VAL A 551 -23.82 -16.09 -24.36
N ASP A 552 -25.05 -15.88 -24.82
CA ASP A 552 -25.88 -14.77 -24.36
C ASP A 552 -26.08 -14.84 -22.83
N PRO A 553 -25.94 -13.73 -22.08
CA PRO A 553 -26.13 -13.71 -20.64
C PRO A 553 -27.50 -14.25 -20.17
N GLN A 554 -28.56 -14.13 -20.98
CA GLN A 554 -29.89 -14.65 -20.67
C GLN A 554 -29.95 -16.19 -20.70
N GLU A 555 -29.03 -16.84 -21.40
CA GLU A 555 -28.92 -18.30 -21.50
C GLU A 555 -27.93 -18.90 -20.47
N ILE A 556 -27.46 -18.09 -19.52
CA ILE A 556 -26.53 -18.53 -18.47
C ILE A 556 -27.28 -18.88 -17.19
N HIS A 557 -27.10 -20.13 -16.75
CA HIS A 557 -27.43 -20.59 -15.42
C HIS A 557 -26.20 -20.51 -14.51
N VAL A 558 -26.37 -20.00 -13.30
CA VAL A 558 -25.30 -19.96 -12.30
C VAL A 558 -25.50 -21.08 -11.29
N VAL A 559 -24.49 -21.91 -11.13
CA VAL A 559 -24.50 -23.10 -10.28
C VAL A 559 -23.49 -22.93 -9.15
N LYS A 560 -23.92 -23.24 -7.91
CA LYS A 560 -23.04 -23.27 -6.73
C LYS A 560 -22.18 -24.53 -6.75
N ALA A 561 -20.96 -24.41 -6.23
CA ALA A 561 -20.17 -25.58 -5.85
C ALA A 561 -20.85 -26.37 -4.72
N SER A 562 -20.40 -27.60 -4.48
CA SER A 562 -20.86 -28.42 -3.35
C SER A 562 -20.53 -27.80 -1.99
N MET A 563 -19.41 -27.07 -1.92
CA MET A 563 -18.97 -26.36 -0.72
C MET A 563 -19.54 -24.94 -0.69
N PRO A 564 -20.04 -24.46 0.47
CA PRO A 564 -20.41 -23.06 0.65
C PRO A 564 -19.25 -22.13 0.27
N PHE A 565 -19.56 -21.03 -0.41
CA PHE A 565 -18.58 -20.07 -0.92
C PHE A 565 -17.58 -20.66 -1.94
N GLY A 566 -17.81 -21.88 -2.43
CA GLY A 566 -17.02 -22.42 -3.53
C GLY A 566 -17.26 -21.65 -4.83
N LYS A 567 -16.35 -21.83 -5.78
CA LYS A 567 -16.36 -21.14 -7.08
C LYS A 567 -17.70 -21.35 -7.80
N LEU A 568 -18.35 -20.26 -8.21
CA LEU A 568 -19.54 -20.36 -9.05
C LEU A 568 -19.19 -20.85 -10.46
N SER A 569 -20.10 -21.63 -11.04
CA SER A 569 -20.02 -22.07 -12.44
C SER A 569 -21.12 -21.41 -13.27
N TYR A 570 -20.76 -20.95 -14.47
CA TYR A 570 -21.64 -20.28 -15.41
C TYR A 570 -21.91 -21.22 -16.58
N ILE A 571 -23.08 -21.85 -16.60
CA ILE A 571 -23.40 -22.95 -17.51
C ILE A 571 -24.49 -22.50 -18.48
N SER A 572 -24.25 -22.66 -19.78
CA SER A 572 -25.25 -22.39 -20.81
C SER A 572 -26.43 -23.38 -20.76
N ASN A 573 -27.63 -22.96 -21.16
CA ASN A 573 -28.84 -23.81 -21.27
C ASN A 573 -28.57 -25.20 -21.90
N ARG A 574 -27.77 -25.26 -22.96
CA ARG A 574 -27.43 -26.51 -23.68
C ARG A 574 -26.69 -27.57 -22.86
N HIS A 575 -26.07 -27.18 -21.76
CA HIS A 575 -25.29 -28.06 -20.87
C HIS A 575 -25.93 -28.17 -19.48
N PHE A 576 -27.03 -27.45 -19.23
CA PHE A 576 -27.74 -27.47 -17.96
C PHE A 576 -28.86 -28.52 -17.94
N LEU A 577 -29.49 -28.73 -19.11
CA LEU A 577 -30.41 -29.83 -19.40
C LEU A 577 -29.63 -31.10 -19.72
#